data_AF-A0A1F8VQR2-F1
#
_entry.id   AF-A0A1F8VQR2-F1
#
_cell.length_a   1.000
_cell.length_b   1.000
_cell.length_c   1.000
_cell.angle_alpha   90.00
_cell.angle_beta   90.00
_cell.angle_gamma   90.00
#
_symmetry.space_group_name_H-M   'P 1'
#
loop_
_entity.id
_entity.type
_entity.pdbx_description
1 polymer ?
#
loop_
_entity_poly.entity_id
_entity_poly.type
_entity_poly.pdbx_seq_one_letter_code
_entity_poly.pdbx_strand_id
1 'polypeptide(L)'
;MLSAEIETQLSEIEQQCGALTAAVDGGDPVLLEAASTRLRQSAVDLSRSLDVSGLDAQGVQVFKARLQKVVSGVGVQRGGLARRAAVVERGLHAMVPATRESTYGQSAGPYGAAGRQTGAFRRLTA
;
A
#
# COMPACT_ATOMS: atom_id res chain seq x y z
N MET A 1 3.79 30.71 -22.97
CA MET A 1 2.51 30.24 -22.41
C MET A 1 2.42 28.74 -22.62
N LEU A 2 1.66 28.03 -21.79
CA LEU A 2 1.49 26.57 -21.96
C LEU A 2 0.63 26.28 -23.20
N SER A 3 0.90 25.16 -23.88
CA SER A 3 -0.01 24.65 -24.90
C SER A 3 -1.33 24.24 -24.23
N ALA A 4 -2.46 24.48 -24.90
CA ALA A 4 -3.79 24.15 -24.38
C ALA A 4 -3.92 22.67 -24.00
N GLU A 5 -3.28 21.78 -24.76
CA GLU A 5 -3.29 20.33 -24.49
C GLU A 5 -2.59 19.97 -23.16
N ILE A 6 -1.39 20.54 -22.94
CA ILE A 6 -0.63 20.34 -21.70
C ILE A 6 -1.41 20.91 -20.51
N GLU A 7 -2.09 22.05 -20.71
CA GLU A 7 -2.86 22.70 -19.66
C GLU A 7 -4.09 21.87 -19.25
N THR A 8 -4.79 21.27 -20.21
CA THR A 8 -5.89 20.33 -19.96
C THR A 8 -5.38 19.09 -19.21
N GLN A 9 -4.32 18.44 -19.71
CA GLN A 9 -3.77 17.23 -19.08
C GLN A 9 -3.28 17.48 -17.65
N LEU A 10 -2.63 18.61 -17.41
CA LEU A 10 -2.17 18.98 -16.07
C LEU A 10 -3.33 19.25 -15.11
N SER A 11 -4.41 19.87 -15.61
CA SER A 11 -5.61 20.12 -14.82
C SER A 11 -6.35 18.82 -14.49
N GLU A 12 -6.39 17.86 -15.42
CA GLU A 12 -6.93 16.51 -15.15
C GLU A 12 -6.14 15.78 -14.06
N ILE A 13 -4.81 15.82 -14.11
CA ILE A 13 -3.95 15.22 -13.08
C ILE A 13 -4.19 15.86 -11.72
N GLU A 14 -4.33 17.19 -11.66
CA GLU A 14 -4.64 17.90 -10.42
C GLU A 14 -6.01 17.50 -9.85
N GLN A 15 -7.02 17.35 -10.71
CA GLN A 15 -8.35 16.87 -10.32
C GLN A 15 -8.29 15.43 -9.79
N GLN A 16 -7.54 14.55 -10.47
CA GLN A 16 -7.36 13.16 -10.03
C GLN A 16 -6.60 13.06 -8.71
N CYS A 17 -5.63 13.95 -8.47
CA CYS A 17 -5.00 14.07 -7.16
C CYS A 17 -6.01 14.45 -6.07
N GLY A 18 -6.92 15.38 -6.37
CA GLY A 18 -8.01 15.73 -5.45
C GLY A 18 -8.94 14.54 -5.16
N ALA A 19 -9.33 13.80 -6.19
CA ALA A 19 -10.15 12.60 -6.06
C ALA A 19 -9.44 11.49 -5.24
N LEU A 20 -8.13 11.33 -5.44
CA LEU A 20 -7.32 10.39 -4.67
C LEU A 20 -7.26 10.78 -3.19
N THR A 21 -7.09 12.06 -2.87
CA THR A 21 -7.15 12.54 -1.47
C THR A 21 -8.51 12.22 -0.85
N ALA A 22 -9.61 12.52 -1.55
CA ALA A 22 -10.95 12.22 -1.06
C ALA A 22 -11.18 10.71 -0.84
N ALA A 23 -10.65 9.86 -1.72
CA ALA A 23 -10.73 8.40 -1.57
C ALA A 23 -9.88 7.90 -0.39
N VAL A 24 -8.67 8.44 -0.21
CA VAL A 24 -7.83 8.15 0.96
C VAL A 24 -8.55 8.55 2.24
N ASP A 25 -9.20 9.71 2.29
CA ASP A 25 -9.93 10.17 3.48
C ASP A 25 -11.20 9.36 3.75
N GLY A 26 -11.97 9.04 2.71
CA GLY A 26 -13.18 8.22 2.78
C GLY A 26 -12.90 6.77 3.19
N GLY A 27 -11.69 6.26 2.94
CA GLY A 27 -11.31 4.89 3.31
C GLY A 27 -11.97 3.81 2.46
N ASP A 28 -12.52 4.16 1.31
CA ASP A 28 -13.07 3.21 0.35
C ASP A 28 -11.94 2.62 -0.52
N PRO A 29 -11.63 1.32 -0.38
CA PRO A 29 -10.53 0.69 -1.12
C PRO A 29 -10.79 0.62 -2.62
N VAL A 30 -12.05 0.48 -3.05
CA VAL A 30 -12.41 0.37 -4.47
C VAL A 30 -12.24 1.72 -5.15
N LEU A 31 -12.72 2.79 -4.50
CA LEU A 31 -12.51 4.15 -5.01
C LEU A 31 -11.03 4.54 -5.00
N LEU A 32 -10.28 4.11 -3.99
CA LEU A 32 -8.84 4.35 -3.91
C LEU A 32 -8.07 3.69 -5.06
N GLU A 33 -8.37 2.42 -5.37
CA GLU A 33 -7.75 1.70 -6.48
C GLU A 33 -8.10 2.34 -7.84
N ALA A 34 -9.37 2.69 -8.05
CA ALA A 34 -9.82 3.36 -9.26
C ALA A 34 -9.15 4.73 -9.43
N ALA A 35 -9.10 5.55 -8.37
CA ALA A 35 -8.45 6.86 -8.39
C ALA A 35 -6.94 6.76 -8.65
N SER A 36 -6.27 5.79 -8.02
CA SER A 36 -4.83 5.55 -8.21
C SER A 36 -4.51 5.11 -9.64
N THR A 37 -5.35 4.25 -10.22
CA THR A 37 -5.19 3.78 -11.59
C THR A 37 -5.38 4.91 -12.60
N ARG A 38 -6.39 5.76 -12.41
CA ARG A 38 -6.62 6.95 -13.25
C ARG A 38 -5.46 7.93 -13.16
N LEU A 39 -4.99 8.24 -11.94
CA LEU A 39 -3.84 9.14 -11.73
C LEU A 39 -2.59 8.64 -12.45
N ARG A 40 -2.30 7.34 -12.35
CA ARG A 40 -1.17 6.72 -13.07
C ARG A 40 -1.34 6.86 -14.58
N GLN A 41 -2.53 6.60 -15.11
CA GLN A 41 -2.80 6.67 -16.53
C GLN A 41 -2.58 8.09 -17.07
N SER A 42 -3.17 9.10 -16.44
CA SER A 42 -2.99 10.49 -16.87
C SER A 42 -1.55 10.98 -16.72
N ALA A 43 -0.80 10.50 -15.71
CA ALA A 43 0.63 10.80 -15.60
C ALA A 43 1.44 10.19 -16.75
N VAL A 44 1.12 8.96 -17.17
CA VAL A 44 1.74 8.31 -18.33
C VAL A 44 1.40 9.05 -19.61
N ASP A 45 0.13 9.42 -19.79
CA ASP A 45 -0.32 10.13 -20.99
C ASP A 45 0.34 11.52 -21.10
N LEU A 46 0.41 12.26 -19.99
CA LEU A 46 1.18 13.51 -19.93
C LEU A 46 2.65 13.27 -20.27
N SER A 47 3.29 12.23 -19.75
CA SER A 47 4.71 11.97 -20.06
C SER A 47 4.98 11.65 -21.54
N ARG A 48 3.96 11.16 -22.25
CA ARG A 48 4.04 10.84 -23.69
C ARG A 48 3.78 12.06 -24.58
N SER A 49 2.88 12.94 -24.16
CA SER A 49 2.56 14.19 -24.87
C SER A 49 3.52 15.34 -24.55
N LEU A 50 4.34 15.20 -23.51
CA LEU A 50 5.25 16.26 -23.07
C LEU A 50 6.40 16.46 -24.06
N ASP A 51 6.22 17.38 -25.02
CA ASP A 51 7.34 17.98 -25.75
C ASP A 51 7.74 19.31 -25.09
N VAL A 52 8.80 19.26 -24.28
CA VAL A 52 9.31 20.43 -23.53
C VAL A 52 9.98 21.45 -24.47
N SER A 53 10.29 21.06 -25.70
CA SER A 53 11.03 21.89 -26.68
C SER A 53 10.22 23.10 -27.16
N GLY A 54 8.89 23.05 -27.05
CA GLY A 54 7.98 24.11 -27.50
C GLY A 54 7.60 25.14 -26.42
N LEU A 55 8.09 25.01 -25.18
CA LEU A 55 7.73 25.89 -24.08
C LEU A 55 8.69 27.08 -23.95
N ASP A 56 8.12 28.27 -23.77
CA ASP A 56 8.89 29.45 -23.36
C ASP A 56 9.31 29.37 -21.89
N ALA A 57 10.29 30.18 -21.49
CA ALA A 57 10.82 30.17 -20.13
C ALA A 57 9.74 30.35 -19.06
N GLN A 58 8.73 31.17 -19.33
CA GLN A 58 7.61 31.40 -18.42
C GLN A 58 6.68 30.17 -18.33
N GLY A 59 6.37 29.52 -19.45
CA GLY A 59 5.59 28.28 -19.49
C GLY A 59 6.26 27.14 -18.73
N VAL A 60 7.58 27.00 -18.85
CA VAL A 60 8.36 26.02 -18.08
C VAL A 60 8.26 26.26 -16.58
N GLN A 61 8.32 27.51 -16.11
CA GLN A 61 8.19 27.82 -14.68
C GLN A 61 6.79 27.50 -14.15
N VAL A 62 5.74 27.85 -14.89
CA VAL A 62 4.35 27.55 -14.51
C VAL A 62 4.11 26.04 -14.45
N PHE A 63 4.57 25.30 -15.47
CA PHE A 63 4.50 23.85 -15.51
C PHE A 63 5.19 23.21 -14.31
N LYS A 64 6.43 23.64 -14.02
CA LYS A 64 7.22 23.13 -12.90
C LYS A 64 6.53 23.38 -11.56
N ALA A 65 5.99 24.58 -11.33
CA ALA A 65 5.32 24.93 -10.08
C ALA A 65 4.08 24.06 -9.83
N ARG A 66 3.26 23.85 -10.87
CA ARG A 66 2.07 22.98 -10.79
C ARG A 66 2.45 21.53 -10.56
N LEU A 67 3.45 21.03 -11.29
CA LEU A 67 3.95 19.66 -11.10
C LEU A 67 4.50 19.43 -9.69
N GLN A 68 5.23 20.40 -9.12
CA GLN A 68 5.72 20.33 -7.74
C GLN A 68 4.57 20.24 -6.72
N LYS A 69 3.47 20.96 -6.95
CA LYS A 69 2.27 20.88 -6.11
C LYS A 69 1.66 19.47 -6.16
N VAL A 70 1.55 18.89 -7.36
CA VAL A 70 1.07 17.51 -7.56
C VAL A 70 1.95 16.51 -6.81
N VAL A 71 3.27 16.56 -7.01
CA VAL A 71 4.24 15.65 -6.36
C VAL A 71 4.16 15.77 -4.83
N SER A 72 4.06 16.99 -4.31
CA SER A 72 3.91 17.23 -2.87
C SER A 72 2.63 16.61 -2.32
N GLY A 73 1.51 16.75 -3.05
CA GLY A 73 0.23 16.12 -2.70
C GLY A 73 0.31 14.59 -2.64
N VAL A 74 0.95 13.96 -3.64
CA VAL A 74 1.17 12.51 -3.66
C VAL A 74 2.02 12.05 -2.47
N GLY A 75 3.03 12.84 -2.07
CA GLY A 75 3.81 12.57 -0.86
C GLY A 75 2.97 12.50 0.41
N VAL A 76 2.03 13.45 0.57
CA VAL A 76 1.10 13.49 1.72
C VAL A 76 0.18 12.26 1.71
N GLN A 77 -0.38 11.90 0.54
CA GLN A 77 -1.26 10.75 0.38
C GLN A 77 -0.57 9.44 0.75
N ARG A 78 0.68 9.25 0.32
CA ARG A 78 1.50 8.07 0.71
C ARG A 78 1.65 7.96 2.23
N GLY A 79 1.88 9.08 2.91
CA GLY A 79 1.91 9.12 4.37
C GLY A 79 0.58 8.73 5.01
N GLY A 80 -0.55 9.17 4.43
CA GLY A 80 -1.89 8.78 4.85
C GLY A 80 -2.15 7.28 4.72
N LEU A 81 -1.78 6.68 3.57
CA LEU A 81 -1.89 5.25 3.32
C LEU A 81 -1.04 4.42 4.30
N ALA A 82 0.20 4.83 4.55
CA ALA A 82 1.08 4.14 5.50
C ALA A 82 0.49 4.11 6.92
N ARG A 83 -0.10 5.23 7.38
CA ARG A 83 -0.79 5.28 8.67
C ARG A 83 -2.00 4.35 8.71
N ARG A 84 -2.80 4.31 7.64
CA ARG A 84 -3.96 3.41 7.54
C ARG A 84 -3.54 1.94 7.56
N ALA A 85 -2.50 1.57 6.82
CA ALA A 85 -1.95 0.21 6.84
C ALA A 85 -1.57 -0.21 8.27
N ALA A 86 -0.88 0.66 9.03
CA ALA A 86 -0.52 0.38 10.41
C ALA A 86 -1.74 0.19 11.34
N VAL A 87 -2.83 0.94 11.12
CA VAL A 87 -4.08 0.77 11.88
C VAL A 87 -4.76 -0.56 11.52
N VAL A 88 -4.82 -0.91 10.24
CA VAL A 88 -5.38 -2.18 9.76
C VAL A 88 -4.61 -3.37 10.33
N GLU A 89 -3.28 -3.34 10.29
CA GLU A 89 -2.42 -4.39 10.86
C GLU A 89 -2.66 -4.59 12.37
N ARG A 90 -2.77 -3.49 13.13
CA ARG A 90 -3.09 -3.57 14.56
C ARG A 90 -4.50 -4.13 14.83
N GLY A 91 -5.48 -3.72 14.02
CA GLY A 91 -6.84 -4.25 14.11
C GLY A 91 -6.89 -5.74 13.78
N LEU A 92 -6.19 -6.16 12.74
CA LEU A 92 -6.06 -7.56 12.36
C LEU A 92 -5.43 -8.38 13.49
N HIS A 93 -4.36 -7.88 14.11
CA HIS A 93 -3.75 -8.53 15.28
C HIS A 93 -4.67 -8.66 16.49
N ALA A 94 -5.61 -7.73 16.68
CA ALA A 94 -6.59 -7.80 17.76
C ALA A 94 -7.73 -8.80 17.47
N MET A 95 -8.17 -8.87 16.20
CA MET A 95 -9.28 -9.75 15.79
C MET A 95 -8.85 -11.20 15.56
N VAL A 96 -7.66 -11.39 15.00
CA VAL A 96 -7.00 -12.67 14.86
C VAL A 96 -5.72 -12.57 15.66
N PRO A 97 -5.77 -12.82 16.99
CA PRO A 97 -4.55 -13.09 17.72
C PRO A 97 -3.95 -14.26 16.97
N ALA A 98 -2.86 -14.01 16.25
CA ALA A 98 -2.08 -15.07 15.65
C ALA A 98 -1.99 -16.19 16.69
N THR A 99 -2.20 -17.41 16.23
CA THR A 99 -2.01 -18.71 16.90
C THR A 99 -0.61 -18.80 17.53
N ARG A 100 -0.32 -17.86 18.43
CA ARG A 100 0.94 -17.63 19.11
C ARG A 100 0.95 -18.63 20.22
N GLU A 101 1.50 -19.77 19.83
CA GLU A 101 1.72 -20.96 20.62
C GLU A 101 0.40 -21.65 20.95
N SER A 102 0.29 -22.91 20.53
CA SER A 102 -0.67 -23.82 21.14
C SER A 102 -0.46 -23.71 22.64
N THR A 103 -1.42 -23.13 23.35
CA THR A 103 -1.43 -23.04 24.82
C THR A 103 -1.27 -24.42 25.48
N TYR A 104 -1.43 -25.50 24.70
CA TYR A 104 -1.31 -26.90 25.11
C TYR A 104 -0.18 -27.69 24.42
N GLY A 105 0.69 -27.06 23.61
CA GLY A 105 1.58 -27.78 22.69
C GLY A 105 3.09 -27.68 22.95
N GLN A 106 3.56 -26.92 23.94
CA GLN A 106 5.00 -26.70 24.13
C GLN A 106 5.66 -27.52 25.25
N SER A 107 4.90 -28.24 26.08
CA SER A 107 5.49 -29.23 26.98
C SER A 107 5.26 -30.63 26.44
N ALA A 108 6.16 -31.10 25.58
CA ALA A 108 6.43 -32.53 25.53
C ALA A 108 7.02 -32.92 26.89
N GLY A 109 6.15 -33.16 27.87
CA GLY A 109 6.52 -33.81 29.11
C GLY A 109 7.16 -35.18 28.80
N PRO A 110 7.79 -35.84 29.78
CA PRO A 110 8.55 -37.07 29.58
C PRO A 110 7.77 -38.26 28.97
N TYR A 111 6.47 -38.10 28.75
CA TYR A 111 5.54 -39.05 28.12
C TYR A 111 5.22 -38.76 26.64
N GLY A 112 5.68 -37.63 26.07
CA GLY A 112 5.41 -37.25 24.67
C GLY A 112 6.56 -37.51 23.69
N ALA A 113 7.70 -37.99 24.15
CA ALA A 113 8.83 -38.30 23.28
C ALA A 113 8.58 -39.63 22.55
N ALA A 114 8.45 -39.57 21.21
CA ALA A 114 8.49 -40.72 20.33
C ALA A 114 9.83 -41.45 20.50
N GLY A 115 9.89 -42.46 21.37
CA GLY A 115 11.12 -43.22 21.58
C GLY A 115 11.21 -44.05 22.86
N ARG A 116 10.31 -43.90 23.84
CA ARG A 116 10.29 -44.80 25.00
C ARG A 116 9.30 -45.94 24.79
N GLN A 117 9.79 -47.04 24.25
CA GLN A 117 9.13 -48.34 24.26
C GLN A 117 9.04 -48.85 25.71
N THR A 118 8.06 -48.36 26.48
CA THR A 118 7.64 -48.97 27.74
C THR A 118 6.86 -50.24 27.42
N GLY A 119 7.59 -51.33 27.18
CA GLY A 119 7.00 -52.62 26.81
C GLY A 119 7.93 -53.82 26.92
N ALA A 120 9.03 -53.73 27.68
CA ALA A 120 9.85 -54.90 27.99
C ALA A 120 9.20 -55.71 29.12
N PHE A 121 8.25 -56.58 28.77
CA PHE A 121 7.80 -57.64 29.67
C PHE A 121 8.95 -58.63 29.87
N ARG A 122 9.62 -58.57 31.02
CA ARG A 122 10.50 -59.66 31.48
C ARG A 122 9.61 -60.88 31.71
N ARG A 123 9.67 -61.87 30.81
CA ARG A 123 9.17 -63.22 31.11
C ARG A 123 10.07 -63.82 32.19
N LEU A 124 9.48 -64.18 33.32
CA LEU A 124 10.08 -65.11 34.27
C LEU A 124 9.82 -66.51 33.72
N THR A 125 10.85 -67.21 33.27
CA THR A 125 10.81 -68.65 33.04
C THR A 125 11.17 -69.34 34.36
N ALA A 126 10.29 -70.23 34.83
CA ALA A 126 10.51 -71.14 35.94
C ALA A 126 11.36 -72.34 35.52
#